data_AF-A0A7M1AWI7-F1
#
_entry.id   AF-A0A7M1AWI7-F1
#
_cell.length_a   1.000
_cell.length_b   1.000
_cell.length_c   1.000
_cell.angle_alpha   90.00
_cell.angle_beta   90.00
_cell.angle_gamma   90.00
#
_symmetry.space_group_name_H-M   'P 1'
#
loop_
_entity.id
_entity.type
_entity.pdbx_description
1 polymer ?
#
loop_
_entity_poly.entity_id
_entity_poly.type
_entity_poly.pdbx_seq_one_letter_code
_entity_poly.pdbx_strand_id
1 'polypeptide(L)'
;MRAVVKNGIGVFHPQGFLDGNAVTSLLSVEDIEATLKLNVEMVLVSLKKVIFFNRNGLDAFVKMFQKVRSENQSMVGFCDYDPKKYEAIMKFYSDGLNFSLFQTLEIAELLTSSFRNQQKNVLLFSDDKSQRAAMAIELHDNGHNPIIAQTQEEFDEKSKAKDSYDLIIENTYLGQMGQKVATRVTGNAIIYTVSSFLDAEIGTTFNIAYHNNSLQIGFRLFIFDAYKVVSMNIHALNFFSKLASSAAEFNATICFVGMTFDKTPKEFKETLEDAGIMFFNQMDDILQNKELLNDLGASSAAATKNKRALTKQVVSELPNFIDASVATIEMMTNAQAVKKNAKVDKIIIKEKQGKVASSIGFYGDIDGMVILVFPLSIAQKACELLIGEETHDKELILDTLAELVNIVGGKIKTLLADENISVDITLPRTYPDIDSLLEITQGRSAVEVDLAFSNDRFLFFLTR
;
A
#
# COMPACT_ATOMS: atom_id res chain seq x y z
N MET A 1 9.27 -30.98 -14.01
CA MET A 1 8.31 -30.41 -14.99
C MET A 1 8.74 -29.00 -15.31
N ARG A 2 8.83 -28.60 -16.59
CA ARG A 2 9.21 -27.22 -16.95
C ARG A 2 8.02 -26.27 -16.82
N ALA A 3 8.26 -25.09 -16.25
CA ALA A 3 7.27 -24.01 -16.24
C ALA A 3 7.03 -23.47 -17.65
N VAL A 4 5.78 -23.11 -17.94
CA VAL A 4 5.45 -22.29 -19.11
C VAL A 4 5.51 -20.84 -18.64
N VAL A 5 6.40 -20.05 -19.25
CA VAL A 5 6.55 -18.63 -18.92
C VAL A 5 5.78 -17.78 -19.93
N LYS A 6 4.88 -16.95 -19.43
CA LYS A 6 4.11 -15.99 -20.24
C LYS A 6 3.80 -14.77 -19.37
N ASN A 7 3.96 -13.56 -19.93
CA ASN A 7 3.63 -12.30 -19.25
C ASN A 7 4.22 -12.20 -17.84
N GLY A 8 5.51 -12.50 -17.68
CA GLY A 8 6.17 -12.45 -16.37
C GLY A 8 5.73 -13.53 -15.36
N ILE A 9 4.84 -14.45 -15.74
CA ILE A 9 4.36 -15.56 -14.89
C ILE A 9 4.94 -16.88 -15.36
N GLY A 10 5.61 -17.61 -14.47
CA GLY A 10 5.98 -19.01 -14.65
C GLY A 10 4.89 -19.93 -14.10
N VAL A 11 4.23 -20.72 -14.96
CA VAL A 11 3.13 -21.61 -14.55
C VAL A 11 3.54 -23.09 -14.70
N PHE A 12 3.37 -23.85 -13.62
CA PHE A 12 3.48 -25.30 -13.62
C PHE A 12 2.10 -25.95 -13.76
N HIS A 13 1.98 -27.00 -14.57
CA HIS A 13 0.71 -27.67 -14.85
C HIS A 13 0.73 -29.16 -14.42
N PRO A 14 0.72 -29.45 -13.11
CA PRO A 14 0.58 -30.81 -12.62
C PRO A 14 -0.73 -31.46 -13.10
N GLN A 15 -0.70 -32.77 -13.26
CA GLN A 15 -1.84 -33.54 -13.76
C GLN A 15 -2.12 -34.73 -12.84
N GLY A 16 -3.40 -35.07 -12.67
CA GLY A 16 -3.82 -36.23 -11.89
C GLY A 16 -4.01 -35.91 -10.40
N PHE A 17 -3.38 -36.70 -9.53
CA PHE A 17 -3.55 -36.63 -8.07
C PHE A 17 -2.35 -35.92 -7.43
N LEU A 18 -2.62 -34.93 -6.58
CA LEU A 18 -1.62 -34.33 -5.70
C LEU A 18 -1.75 -34.96 -4.31
N ASP A 19 -1.08 -36.09 -4.12
CA ASP A 19 -0.87 -36.72 -2.83
C ASP A 19 0.61 -36.66 -2.43
N GLY A 20 0.92 -36.84 -1.14
CA GLY A 20 2.28 -36.70 -0.62
C GLY A 20 3.33 -37.64 -1.25
N ASN A 21 2.91 -38.66 -2.00
CA ASN A 21 3.79 -39.62 -2.66
C ASN A 21 4.13 -39.22 -4.11
N ALA A 22 3.27 -38.43 -4.77
CA ALA A 22 3.42 -38.04 -6.16
C ALA A 22 4.14 -36.69 -6.39
N VAL A 23 4.28 -35.83 -5.37
CA VAL A 23 4.78 -34.45 -5.61
C VAL A 23 6.27 -34.39 -5.96
N THR A 24 7.12 -35.21 -5.33
CA THR A 24 8.57 -35.24 -5.59
C THR A 24 8.93 -35.72 -6.99
N SER A 25 8.02 -36.43 -7.68
CA SER A 25 8.22 -36.86 -9.07
C SER A 25 7.67 -35.84 -10.09
N LEU A 26 6.85 -34.88 -9.66
CA LEU A 26 6.22 -33.88 -10.54
C LEU A 26 7.07 -32.62 -10.70
N LEU A 27 7.76 -32.17 -9.65
CA LEU A 27 8.60 -30.96 -9.68
C LEU A 27 9.93 -31.16 -8.96
N SER A 28 11.04 -30.84 -9.64
CA SER A 28 12.38 -30.86 -9.06
C SER A 28 12.87 -29.47 -8.66
N VAL A 29 13.88 -29.41 -7.79
CA VAL A 29 14.55 -28.16 -7.42
C VAL A 29 15.19 -27.48 -8.63
N GLU A 30 15.72 -28.26 -9.58
CA GLU A 30 16.34 -27.76 -10.80
C GLU A 30 15.33 -27.06 -11.74
N ASP A 31 14.10 -27.58 -11.82
CA ASP A 31 13.03 -26.95 -12.62
C ASP A 31 12.68 -25.55 -12.09
N ILE A 32 12.77 -25.36 -10.78
CA ILE A 32 12.50 -24.10 -10.10
C ILE A 32 13.64 -23.11 -10.35
N GLU A 33 14.88 -23.51 -10.11
CA GLU A 33 16.05 -22.66 -10.38
C GLU A 33 16.12 -22.22 -11.84
N ALA A 34 15.74 -23.11 -12.77
CA ALA A 34 15.64 -22.76 -14.18
C ALA A 34 14.55 -21.72 -14.46
N THR A 35 13.42 -21.79 -13.76
CA THR A 35 12.32 -20.81 -13.88
C THR A 35 12.70 -19.47 -13.24
N LEU A 36 13.41 -19.49 -12.11
CA LEU A 36 13.89 -18.29 -11.41
C LEU A 36 14.89 -17.49 -12.24
N LYS A 37 15.73 -18.17 -13.04
CA LYS A 37 16.66 -17.52 -13.98
C LYS A 37 15.98 -16.77 -15.12
N LEU A 38 14.66 -16.93 -15.30
CA LEU A 38 13.89 -16.27 -16.35
C LEU A 38 13.27 -14.93 -15.90
N ASN A 39 13.63 -14.43 -14.69
CA ASN A 39 13.18 -13.14 -14.15
C ASN A 39 11.65 -12.98 -14.13
N VAL A 40 10.95 -14.00 -13.61
CA VAL A 40 9.50 -14.01 -13.48
C VAL A 40 9.03 -13.27 -12.22
N GLU A 41 7.96 -12.49 -12.36
CA GLU A 41 7.29 -11.77 -11.26
C GLU A 41 6.45 -12.72 -10.40
N MET A 42 5.88 -13.76 -11.03
CA MET A 42 5.04 -14.75 -10.37
C MET A 42 5.42 -16.18 -10.74
N VAL A 43 5.30 -17.09 -9.77
CA VAL A 43 5.43 -18.53 -9.96
C VAL A 43 4.16 -19.21 -9.48
N LEU A 44 3.37 -19.75 -10.40
CA LEU A 44 2.06 -20.34 -10.10
C LEU A 44 2.01 -21.83 -10.41
N VAL A 45 1.13 -22.54 -9.69
CA VAL A 45 0.78 -23.94 -9.96
C VAL A 45 -0.69 -24.01 -10.37
N SER A 46 -0.95 -24.39 -11.61
CA SER A 46 -2.29 -24.52 -12.17
C SER A 46 -2.96 -25.82 -11.72
N LEU A 47 -4.11 -25.71 -11.05
CA LEU A 47 -4.93 -26.83 -10.58
C LEU A 47 -5.96 -27.30 -11.62
N LYS A 48 -5.89 -26.78 -12.85
CA LYS A 48 -6.82 -27.07 -13.95
C LYS A 48 -6.89 -28.56 -14.29
N LYS A 49 -5.75 -29.24 -14.27
CA LYS A 49 -5.62 -30.67 -14.62
C LYS A 49 -5.49 -31.58 -13.37
N VAL A 50 -5.65 -31.01 -12.19
CA VAL A 50 -5.62 -31.73 -10.92
C VAL A 50 -7.03 -32.22 -10.61
N ILE A 51 -7.17 -33.54 -10.51
CA ILE A 51 -8.44 -34.23 -10.25
C ILE A 51 -8.73 -34.20 -8.74
N PHE A 52 -7.70 -34.37 -7.92
CA PHE A 52 -7.82 -34.39 -6.46
C PHE A 52 -6.49 -33.96 -5.82
N PHE A 53 -6.58 -33.26 -4.68
CA PHE A 53 -5.44 -32.93 -3.85
C PHE A 53 -5.80 -33.14 -2.37
N ASN A 54 -4.80 -33.47 -1.56
CA ASN A 54 -4.90 -33.42 -0.11
C ASN A 54 -3.92 -32.40 0.47
N ARG A 55 -4.05 -32.12 1.77
CA ARG A 55 -3.17 -31.18 2.48
C ARG A 55 -1.68 -31.51 2.28
N ASN A 56 -1.30 -32.78 2.37
CA ASN A 56 0.10 -33.20 2.19
C ASN A 56 0.64 -32.90 0.78
N GLY A 57 -0.19 -33.08 -0.25
CA GLY A 57 0.17 -32.75 -1.63
C GLY A 57 0.35 -31.25 -1.85
N LEU A 58 -0.54 -30.43 -1.28
CA LEU A 58 -0.40 -28.97 -1.33
C LEU A 58 0.80 -28.48 -0.50
N ASP A 59 1.02 -29.03 0.70
CA ASP A 59 2.11 -28.65 1.60
C ASP A 59 3.49 -28.81 0.95
N ALA A 60 3.66 -29.78 0.06
CA ALA A 60 4.89 -29.94 -0.71
C ALA A 60 5.13 -28.74 -1.66
N PHE A 61 4.09 -28.24 -2.34
CA PHE A 61 4.17 -27.02 -3.14
C PHE A 61 4.29 -25.76 -2.27
N VAL A 62 3.67 -25.71 -1.10
CA VAL A 62 3.80 -24.57 -0.18
C VAL A 62 5.23 -24.46 0.36
N LYS A 63 5.88 -25.58 0.72
CA LYS A 63 7.30 -25.59 1.10
C LYS A 63 8.19 -25.12 -0.05
N MET A 64 7.84 -25.50 -1.27
CA MET A 64 8.52 -25.04 -2.48
C MET A 64 8.37 -23.53 -2.69
N PHE A 65 7.15 -23.01 -2.56
CA PHE A 65 6.84 -21.59 -2.60
C PHE A 65 7.68 -20.79 -1.60
N GLN A 66 7.87 -21.31 -0.39
CA GLN A 66 8.74 -20.68 0.60
C GLN A 66 10.20 -20.56 0.10
N LYS A 67 10.74 -21.63 -0.51
CA LYS A 67 12.10 -21.60 -1.09
C LYS A 67 12.23 -20.59 -2.23
N VAL A 68 11.25 -20.55 -3.13
CA VAL A 68 11.20 -19.57 -4.24
C VAL A 68 11.16 -18.15 -3.70
N ARG A 69 10.32 -17.90 -2.69
CA ARG A 69 10.19 -16.59 -2.06
C ARG A 69 11.47 -16.14 -1.36
N SER A 70 12.20 -17.05 -0.70
CA SER A 70 13.46 -16.70 -0.03
C SER A 70 14.57 -16.29 -1.00
N GLU A 71 14.53 -16.75 -2.25
CA GLU A 71 15.60 -16.48 -3.22
C GLU A 71 15.31 -15.26 -4.12
N ASN A 72 14.07 -15.07 -4.60
CA ASN A 72 13.75 -14.06 -5.62
C ASN A 72 12.59 -13.10 -5.26
N GLN A 73 11.99 -13.20 -4.07
CA GLN A 73 10.83 -12.39 -3.65
C GLN A 73 9.61 -12.42 -4.60
N SER A 74 9.60 -13.28 -5.63
CA SER A 74 8.49 -13.44 -6.57
C SER A 74 7.21 -13.87 -5.84
N MET A 75 6.07 -13.42 -6.34
CA MET A 75 4.79 -13.89 -5.82
C MET A 75 4.60 -15.36 -6.22
N VAL A 76 4.04 -16.15 -5.31
CA VAL A 76 3.87 -17.59 -5.49
C VAL A 76 2.47 -18.01 -5.08
N GLY A 77 1.91 -18.99 -5.78
CA GLY A 77 0.52 -19.34 -5.54
C GLY A 77 -0.05 -20.43 -6.42
N PHE A 78 -1.34 -20.68 -6.26
CA PHE A 78 -2.10 -21.59 -7.12
C PHE A 78 -3.05 -20.81 -8.02
N CYS A 79 -3.30 -21.34 -9.22
CA CYS A 79 -4.28 -20.79 -10.15
C CYS A 79 -5.19 -21.85 -10.78
N ASP A 80 -6.22 -21.42 -11.51
CA ASP A 80 -7.15 -22.26 -12.27
C ASP A 80 -7.87 -23.32 -11.41
N TYR A 81 -8.60 -22.87 -10.40
CA TYR A 81 -9.39 -23.73 -9.53
C TYR A 81 -10.87 -23.33 -9.54
N ASP A 82 -11.73 -24.28 -9.19
CA ASP A 82 -13.15 -24.04 -8.99
C ASP A 82 -13.47 -23.64 -7.54
N PRO A 83 -14.67 -23.11 -7.24
CA PRO A 83 -15.04 -22.68 -5.89
C PRO A 83 -14.92 -23.79 -4.83
N LYS A 84 -15.16 -25.06 -5.19
CA LYS A 84 -15.03 -26.19 -4.24
C LYS A 84 -13.57 -26.41 -3.85
N LYS A 85 -12.66 -26.31 -4.82
CA LYS A 85 -11.21 -26.37 -4.59
C LYS A 85 -10.74 -25.18 -3.76
N TYR A 86 -11.25 -23.98 -4.03
CA TYR A 86 -10.94 -22.78 -3.23
C TYR A 86 -11.33 -22.98 -1.75
N GLU A 87 -12.58 -23.37 -1.48
CA GLU A 87 -13.04 -23.66 -0.12
C GLU A 87 -12.21 -24.75 0.57
N ALA A 88 -11.80 -25.80 -0.16
CA ALA A 88 -10.97 -26.85 0.39
C ALA A 88 -9.58 -26.32 0.81
N ILE A 89 -8.95 -25.47 -0.01
CA ILE A 89 -7.67 -24.84 0.31
C ILE A 89 -7.82 -23.93 1.53
N MET A 90 -8.86 -23.07 1.57
CA MET A 90 -9.13 -22.20 2.71
C MET A 90 -9.32 -23.00 4.02
N LYS A 91 -10.00 -24.16 3.96
CA LYS A 91 -10.16 -25.06 5.11
C LYS A 91 -8.85 -25.72 5.55
N PHE A 92 -7.94 -26.03 4.62
CA PHE A 92 -6.64 -26.63 4.97
C PHE A 92 -5.67 -25.63 5.61
N TYR A 93 -5.81 -24.33 5.29
CA TYR A 93 -4.89 -23.26 5.72
C TYR A 93 -5.60 -22.16 6.54
N SER A 94 -6.53 -22.55 7.42
CA SER A 94 -7.30 -21.63 8.26
C SER A 94 -6.46 -20.70 9.14
N ASP A 95 -5.23 -21.08 9.46
CA ASP A 95 -4.29 -20.33 10.31
C ASP A 95 -3.52 -19.22 9.55
N GLY A 96 -3.81 -19.07 8.25
CA GLY A 96 -3.25 -18.03 7.38
C GLY A 96 -2.53 -18.59 6.16
N LEU A 97 -2.77 -17.95 5.01
CA LEU A 97 -2.18 -18.29 3.72
C LEU A 97 -0.92 -17.45 3.48
N ASN A 98 0.21 -18.11 3.23
CA ASN A 98 1.47 -17.47 2.86
C ASN A 98 1.77 -17.56 1.36
N PHE A 99 0.74 -17.83 0.55
CA PHE A 99 0.78 -17.90 -0.90
C PHE A 99 -0.53 -17.34 -1.46
N SER A 100 -0.51 -16.96 -2.72
CA SER A 100 -1.66 -16.36 -3.41
C SER A 100 -2.54 -17.41 -4.07
N LEU A 101 -3.80 -17.09 -4.26
CA LEU A 101 -4.79 -17.91 -4.93
C LEU A 101 -5.47 -17.07 -6.00
N PHE A 102 -5.40 -17.51 -7.26
CA PHE A 102 -6.05 -16.86 -8.40
C PHE A 102 -7.07 -17.80 -9.03
N GLN A 103 -8.35 -17.41 -9.07
CA GLN A 103 -9.40 -18.28 -9.62
C GLN A 103 -9.05 -18.75 -11.05
N THR A 104 -8.49 -17.84 -11.86
CA THR A 104 -7.97 -18.15 -13.19
C THR A 104 -6.57 -17.55 -13.38
N LEU A 105 -5.81 -18.10 -14.32
CA LEU A 105 -4.53 -17.52 -14.73
C LEU A 105 -4.68 -16.09 -15.28
N GLU A 106 -5.80 -15.77 -15.94
CA GLU A 106 -6.05 -14.42 -16.47
C GLU A 106 -6.15 -13.37 -15.36
N ILE A 107 -6.72 -13.71 -14.20
CA ILE A 107 -6.73 -12.81 -13.02
C ILE A 107 -5.30 -12.53 -12.55
N ALA A 108 -4.45 -13.55 -12.54
CA ALA A 108 -3.05 -13.37 -12.15
C ALA A 108 -2.28 -12.48 -13.15
N GLU A 109 -2.57 -12.61 -14.45
CA GLU A 109 -1.96 -11.77 -15.49
C GLU A 109 -2.26 -10.27 -15.25
N LEU A 110 -3.47 -9.91 -14.79
CA LEU A 110 -3.84 -8.51 -14.46
C LEU A 110 -2.98 -7.88 -13.36
N LEU A 111 -2.32 -8.70 -12.55
CA LEU A 111 -1.52 -8.26 -11.41
C LEU A 111 -0.02 -8.22 -11.74
N THR A 112 0.35 -8.45 -13.00
CA THR A 112 1.74 -8.38 -13.48
C THR A 112 2.03 -7.08 -14.20
N SER A 113 3.27 -6.61 -14.12
CA SER A 113 3.70 -5.36 -14.78
C SER A 113 3.62 -5.45 -16.31
N SER A 114 3.74 -6.67 -16.85
CA SER A 114 3.61 -6.99 -18.28
C SER A 114 2.21 -6.78 -18.87
N PHE A 115 1.18 -6.60 -18.03
CA PHE A 115 -0.21 -6.40 -18.47
C PHE A 115 -0.73 -4.97 -18.25
N ARG A 116 0.19 -4.02 -18.01
CA ARG A 116 -0.14 -2.60 -17.82
C ARG A 116 -0.86 -1.97 -19.02
N ASN A 117 -1.75 -1.02 -18.72
CA ASN A 117 -2.40 -0.11 -19.68
C ASN A 117 -3.42 -0.75 -20.65
N GLN A 118 -4.05 -1.87 -20.28
CA GLN A 118 -5.18 -2.41 -21.05
C GLN A 118 -6.53 -1.80 -20.66
N GLN A 119 -6.60 -0.99 -19.58
CA GLN A 119 -7.81 -0.30 -19.12
C GLN A 119 -9.05 -1.19 -18.96
N LYS A 120 -8.86 -2.47 -18.64
CA LYS A 120 -9.95 -3.41 -18.40
C LYS A 120 -10.82 -2.98 -17.21
N ASN A 121 -12.14 -3.08 -17.37
CA ASN A 121 -13.11 -2.94 -16.30
C ASN A 121 -13.23 -4.27 -15.55
N VAL A 122 -12.89 -4.27 -14.27
CA VAL A 122 -12.78 -5.49 -13.48
C VAL A 122 -13.72 -5.40 -12.28
N LEU A 123 -14.79 -6.21 -12.26
CA LEU A 123 -15.65 -6.32 -11.09
C LEU A 123 -14.94 -7.13 -10.00
N LEU A 124 -14.85 -6.59 -8.79
CA LEU A 124 -14.10 -7.21 -7.69
C LEU A 124 -14.98 -7.42 -6.46
N PHE A 125 -14.94 -8.62 -5.90
CA PHE A 125 -15.54 -8.94 -4.61
C PHE A 125 -14.66 -9.88 -3.77
N SER A 126 -14.65 -9.64 -2.46
CA SER A 126 -14.08 -10.51 -1.43
C SER A 126 -14.79 -10.23 -0.10
N ASP A 127 -15.05 -11.26 0.70
CA ASP A 127 -15.64 -11.09 2.03
C ASP A 127 -14.71 -10.34 3.00
N ASP A 128 -13.39 -10.48 2.81
CA ASP A 128 -12.40 -9.74 3.56
C ASP A 128 -12.19 -8.35 2.92
N LYS A 129 -12.55 -7.31 3.68
CA LYS A 129 -12.39 -5.89 3.30
C LYS A 129 -10.93 -5.54 2.97
N SER A 130 -9.97 -6.10 3.71
CA SER A 130 -8.54 -5.83 3.51
C SER A 130 -8.05 -6.41 2.19
N GLN A 131 -8.50 -7.62 1.86
CA GLN A 131 -8.20 -8.27 0.58
C GLN A 131 -8.86 -7.57 -0.60
N ARG A 132 -10.11 -7.09 -0.45
CA ARG A 132 -10.76 -6.24 -1.46
C ARG A 132 -9.95 -5.00 -1.76
N ALA A 133 -9.55 -4.27 -0.73
CA ALA A 133 -8.76 -3.05 -0.91
C ALA A 133 -7.40 -3.36 -1.57
N ALA A 134 -6.68 -4.37 -1.09
CA ALA A 134 -5.38 -4.75 -1.66
C ALA A 134 -5.48 -5.13 -3.15
N MET A 135 -6.48 -5.93 -3.53
CA MET A 135 -6.69 -6.31 -4.93
C MET A 135 -7.09 -5.12 -5.79
N ALA A 136 -7.95 -4.22 -5.30
CA ALA A 136 -8.34 -3.03 -6.04
C ALA A 136 -7.13 -2.12 -6.32
N ILE A 137 -6.27 -1.92 -5.32
CA ILE A 137 -5.04 -1.13 -5.45
C ILE A 137 -4.11 -1.75 -6.51
N GLU A 138 -3.81 -3.04 -6.40
CA GLU A 138 -2.92 -3.71 -7.37
C GLU A 138 -3.46 -3.70 -8.80
N LEU A 139 -4.77 -3.85 -8.98
CA LEU A 139 -5.40 -3.74 -10.30
C LEU A 139 -5.30 -2.32 -10.86
N HIS A 140 -5.48 -1.32 -10.00
CA HIS A 140 -5.35 0.09 -10.38
C HIS A 140 -3.90 0.48 -10.71
N ASP A 141 -2.94 0.04 -9.89
CA ASP A 141 -1.49 0.25 -10.11
C ASP A 141 -1.01 -0.40 -11.42
N ASN A 142 -1.67 -1.47 -11.85
CA ASN A 142 -1.45 -2.11 -13.15
C ASN A 142 -2.31 -1.50 -14.29
N GLY A 143 -2.99 -0.38 -14.05
CA GLY A 143 -3.69 0.40 -15.09
C GLY A 143 -5.05 -0.18 -15.51
N HIS A 144 -5.70 -0.94 -14.64
CA HIS A 144 -7.08 -1.43 -14.80
C HIS A 144 -8.08 -0.58 -14.00
N ASN A 145 -9.36 -0.71 -14.31
CA ASN A 145 -10.44 -0.01 -13.62
C ASN A 145 -11.21 -0.99 -12.70
N PRO A 146 -10.85 -1.09 -11.41
CA PRO A 146 -11.53 -1.97 -10.47
C PRO A 146 -12.89 -1.37 -10.08
N ILE A 147 -13.96 -2.15 -10.23
CA ILE A 147 -15.31 -1.84 -9.79
C ILE A 147 -15.59 -2.72 -8.58
N ILE A 148 -15.58 -2.12 -7.39
CA ILE A 148 -15.69 -2.86 -6.13
C ILE A 148 -17.17 -3.08 -5.79
N ALA A 149 -17.54 -4.31 -5.47
CA ALA A 149 -18.80 -4.62 -4.80
C ALA A 149 -18.55 -4.74 -3.29
N GLN A 150 -19.33 -4.01 -2.49
CA GLN A 150 -19.15 -3.95 -1.04
C GLN A 150 -19.84 -5.09 -0.31
N THR A 151 -20.95 -5.57 -0.86
CA THR A 151 -21.74 -6.68 -0.33
C THR A 151 -21.89 -7.79 -1.36
N GLN A 152 -22.13 -9.01 -0.90
CA GLN A 152 -22.43 -10.14 -1.77
C GLN A 152 -23.66 -9.87 -2.64
N GLU A 153 -24.67 -9.21 -2.08
CA GLU A 153 -25.91 -8.86 -2.80
C GLU A 153 -25.64 -7.89 -3.96
N GLU A 154 -24.83 -6.86 -3.72
CA GLU A 154 -24.41 -5.91 -4.75
C GLU A 154 -23.57 -6.60 -5.84
N PHE A 155 -22.68 -7.51 -5.44
CA PHE A 155 -21.89 -8.30 -6.38
C PHE A 155 -22.77 -9.21 -7.24
N ASP A 156 -23.75 -9.89 -6.64
CA ASP A 156 -24.69 -10.76 -7.34
C ASP A 156 -25.59 -9.99 -8.32
N GLU A 157 -25.89 -8.72 -8.03
CA GLU A 157 -26.61 -7.83 -8.95
C GLU A 157 -25.72 -7.38 -10.10
N LYS A 158 -24.53 -6.87 -9.80
CA LYS A 158 -23.57 -6.38 -10.81
C LYS A 158 -23.05 -7.50 -11.70
N SER A 159 -22.75 -8.67 -11.16
CA SER A 159 -22.22 -9.82 -11.90
C SER A 159 -23.18 -10.41 -12.93
N LYS A 160 -24.49 -10.09 -12.86
CA LYS A 160 -25.48 -10.44 -13.89
C LYS A 160 -25.27 -9.66 -15.18
N ALA A 161 -24.72 -8.44 -15.10
CA ALA A 161 -24.38 -7.61 -16.25
C ALA A 161 -22.99 -7.97 -16.80
N LYS A 162 -22.78 -9.23 -17.20
CA LYS A 162 -21.46 -9.74 -17.62
C LYS A 162 -20.83 -8.98 -18.78
N ASP A 163 -21.63 -8.39 -19.66
CA ASP A 163 -21.14 -7.63 -20.82
C ASP A 163 -20.56 -6.25 -20.42
N SER A 164 -20.74 -5.82 -19.18
CA SER A 164 -20.22 -4.55 -18.66
C SER A 164 -18.81 -4.66 -18.08
N TYR A 165 -18.28 -5.87 -17.93
CA TYR A 165 -16.99 -6.14 -17.27
C TYR A 165 -16.13 -7.04 -18.15
N ASP A 166 -14.87 -6.66 -18.33
CA ASP A 166 -13.89 -7.48 -19.03
C ASP A 166 -13.49 -8.70 -18.19
N LEU A 167 -13.53 -8.56 -16.87
CA LEU A 167 -13.26 -9.65 -15.94
C LEU A 167 -14.03 -9.49 -14.63
N ILE A 168 -14.32 -10.61 -13.99
CA ILE A 168 -14.94 -10.67 -12.66
C ILE A 168 -13.99 -11.45 -11.74
N ILE A 169 -13.60 -10.83 -10.63
CA ILE A 169 -12.73 -11.42 -9.61
C ILE A 169 -13.58 -11.75 -8.39
N GLU A 170 -13.65 -13.04 -8.12
CA GLU A 170 -14.16 -13.66 -6.89
C GLU A 170 -13.21 -14.80 -6.50
N ASN A 171 -13.34 -15.34 -5.28
CA ASN A 171 -12.58 -16.50 -4.83
C ASN A 171 -11.06 -16.39 -5.07
N THR A 172 -10.52 -15.17 -4.93
CA THR A 172 -9.12 -14.82 -5.17
C THR A 172 -8.56 -14.25 -3.88
N TYR A 173 -7.34 -14.66 -3.54
CA TYR A 173 -6.65 -14.25 -2.32
C TYR A 173 -5.24 -13.79 -2.67
N LEU A 174 -4.92 -12.55 -2.31
CA LEU A 174 -3.56 -12.05 -2.36
C LEU A 174 -2.83 -12.51 -1.10
N GLY A 175 -1.97 -13.51 -1.29
CA GLY A 175 -0.99 -13.91 -0.29
C GLY A 175 -0.01 -12.78 -0.03
N GLN A 176 0.79 -12.90 1.04
CA GLN A 176 1.86 -11.94 1.29
C GLN A 176 2.67 -11.75 0.00
N MET A 177 2.76 -10.51 -0.47
CA MET A 177 3.79 -10.11 -1.42
C MET A 177 5.14 -10.37 -0.75
N GLY A 178 6.16 -10.77 -1.52
CA GLY A 178 7.50 -11.11 -1.00
C GLY A 178 7.89 -10.22 0.17
N GLN A 179 8.33 -10.84 1.29
CA GLN A 179 8.51 -10.21 2.61
C GLN A 179 8.84 -8.71 2.53
N LYS A 180 7.79 -7.91 2.48
CA LYS A 180 7.80 -6.49 2.75
C LYS A 180 6.82 -6.35 3.89
N VAL A 181 7.28 -5.71 4.95
CA VAL A 181 6.44 -5.33 6.07
C VAL A 181 5.21 -4.61 5.49
N ALA A 182 4.05 -5.27 5.56
CA ALA A 182 2.84 -4.77 4.92
C ALA A 182 2.46 -3.46 5.60
N THR A 183 2.28 -2.41 4.80
CA THR A 183 2.10 -1.05 5.31
C THR A 183 0.69 -0.60 5.00
N ARG A 184 -0.08 -0.21 6.03
CA ARG A 184 -1.40 0.42 5.89
C ARG A 184 -1.44 1.73 6.69
N VAL A 185 -2.31 2.66 6.30
CA VAL A 185 -2.52 3.92 7.03
C VAL A 185 -3.92 3.93 7.64
N THR A 186 -4.01 4.45 8.86
CA THR A 186 -5.28 4.70 9.54
C THR A 186 -5.12 6.01 10.32
N GLY A 187 -5.81 7.06 9.89
CA GLY A 187 -5.62 8.41 10.42
C GLY A 187 -4.17 8.90 10.28
N ASN A 188 -3.55 9.32 11.38
CA ASN A 188 -2.17 9.83 11.43
C ASN A 188 -1.11 8.73 11.70
N ALA A 189 -1.49 7.45 11.63
CA ALA A 189 -0.63 6.32 11.94
C ALA A 189 -0.29 5.48 10.70
N ILE A 190 0.96 5.06 10.61
CA ILE A 190 1.41 4.02 9.68
C ILE A 190 1.52 2.71 10.45
N ILE A 191 0.85 1.68 9.97
CA ILE A 191 0.86 0.35 10.57
C ILE A 191 1.67 -0.58 9.68
N TYR A 192 2.68 -1.19 10.30
CA TYR A 192 3.61 -2.16 9.76
C TYR A 192 3.27 -3.55 10.28
N THR A 193 2.94 -4.50 9.43
CA THR A 193 2.75 -5.90 9.87
C THR A 193 4.07 -6.65 9.83
N VAL A 194 4.49 -7.13 11.00
CA VAL A 194 5.66 -8.00 11.17
C VAL A 194 5.24 -9.37 11.69
N SER A 195 5.94 -10.41 11.24
CA SER A 195 5.58 -11.79 11.54
C SER A 195 6.80 -12.69 11.62
N SER A 196 6.62 -13.90 12.16
CA SER A 196 7.63 -14.95 12.25
C SER A 196 8.79 -14.56 13.18
N PHE A 197 10.01 -14.98 12.86
CA PHE A 197 11.19 -14.64 13.65
C PHE A 197 11.72 -13.29 13.19
N LEU A 198 11.91 -12.37 14.14
CA LEU A 198 12.56 -11.10 13.87
C LEU A 198 14.07 -11.28 14.04
N ASP A 199 14.78 -11.31 12.91
CA ASP A 199 16.22 -11.51 12.87
C ASP A 199 16.94 -10.46 12.02
N ALA A 200 18.14 -10.78 11.51
CA ALA A 200 18.92 -9.86 10.71
C ALA A 200 18.25 -9.52 9.35
N GLU A 201 17.34 -10.36 8.86
CA GLU A 201 16.64 -10.15 7.58
C GLU A 201 15.72 -8.93 7.64
N ILE A 202 15.29 -8.47 8.83
CA ILE A 202 14.43 -7.28 8.97
C ILE A 202 15.05 -6.04 8.33
N GLY A 203 16.38 -5.91 8.38
CA GLY A 203 17.09 -4.78 7.76
C GLY A 203 17.01 -4.78 6.24
N THR A 204 16.75 -5.94 5.62
CA THR A 204 16.61 -6.10 4.17
C THR A 204 15.15 -6.09 3.71
N THR A 205 14.23 -6.55 4.56
CA THR A 205 12.79 -6.63 4.25
C THR A 205 12.03 -5.36 4.61
N PHE A 206 12.55 -4.56 5.54
CA PHE A 206 11.95 -3.28 5.92
C PHE A 206 12.35 -2.16 4.95
N ASN A 207 11.36 -1.48 4.37
CA ASN A 207 11.60 -0.35 3.49
C ASN A 207 11.92 0.92 4.30
N ILE A 208 13.20 1.07 4.66
CA ILE A 208 13.67 2.22 5.43
C ILE A 208 13.54 3.54 4.67
N ALA A 209 13.65 3.50 3.33
CA ALA A 209 13.45 4.68 2.50
C ALA A 209 12.01 5.17 2.63
N TYR A 210 11.02 4.28 2.47
CA TYR A 210 9.61 4.61 2.67
C TYR A 210 9.36 5.19 4.07
N HIS A 211 9.85 4.54 5.13
CA HIS A 211 9.70 5.03 6.50
C HIS A 211 10.25 6.45 6.69
N ASN A 212 11.46 6.71 6.20
CA ASN A 212 12.10 8.02 6.28
C ASN A 212 11.33 9.09 5.49
N ASN A 213 10.75 8.74 4.34
CA ASN A 213 9.92 9.66 3.57
C ASN A 213 8.59 9.93 4.28
N SER A 214 7.96 8.92 4.89
CA SER A 214 6.78 9.11 5.72
C SER A 214 7.04 10.08 6.90
N LEU A 215 8.20 9.97 7.57
CA LEU A 215 8.62 10.92 8.58
C LEU A 215 8.73 12.36 8.03
N GLN A 216 9.25 12.53 6.81
CA GLN A 216 9.40 13.85 6.18
C GLN A 216 8.07 14.49 5.79
N ILE A 217 7.07 13.68 5.44
CA ILE A 217 5.71 14.11 5.07
C ILE A 217 4.86 14.40 6.31
N GLY A 218 5.36 13.98 7.48
CA GLY A 218 4.82 14.39 8.77
C GLY A 218 4.08 13.30 9.51
N PHE A 219 4.12 12.04 9.06
CA PHE A 219 3.68 10.93 9.91
C PHE A 219 4.53 10.90 11.19
N ARG A 220 3.85 10.75 12.32
CA ARG A 220 4.48 10.75 13.65
C ARG A 220 4.20 9.48 14.44
N LEU A 221 3.23 8.67 14.05
CA LEU A 221 2.91 7.44 14.74
C LEU A 221 3.17 6.24 13.82
N PHE A 222 4.02 5.33 14.27
CA PHE A 222 4.35 4.10 13.54
C PHE A 222 4.07 2.90 14.44
N ILE A 223 3.17 2.02 14.00
CA ILE A 223 2.70 0.89 14.78
C ILE A 223 3.15 -0.41 14.12
N PHE A 224 3.93 -1.21 14.83
CA PHE A 224 4.31 -2.56 14.41
C PHE A 224 3.31 -3.57 14.97
N ASP A 225 2.45 -4.09 14.11
CA ASP A 225 1.58 -5.23 14.41
C ASP A 225 2.43 -6.50 14.45
N ALA A 226 2.62 -7.03 15.65
CA ALA A 226 3.54 -8.11 15.98
C ALA A 226 2.84 -9.35 16.57
N TYR A 227 1.52 -9.49 16.41
CA TYR A 227 0.79 -10.68 16.88
C TYR A 227 1.34 -12.00 16.35
N LYS A 228 1.93 -11.97 15.16
CA LYS A 228 2.49 -13.16 14.48
C LYS A 228 3.98 -13.34 14.74
N VAL A 229 4.59 -12.53 15.60
CA VAL A 229 6.02 -12.63 15.94
C VAL A 229 6.23 -13.74 16.97
N VAL A 230 7.16 -14.64 16.70
CA VAL A 230 7.44 -15.80 17.56
C VAL A 230 8.57 -15.51 18.55
N SER A 231 9.63 -14.87 18.08
CA SER A 231 10.72 -14.34 18.92
C SER A 231 11.57 -13.33 18.14
N MET A 232 12.44 -12.62 18.86
CA MET A 232 13.36 -11.61 18.32
C MET A 232 14.81 -11.93 18.71
N ASN A 233 15.75 -11.74 17.78
CA ASN A 233 17.18 -11.84 18.07
C ASN A 233 17.84 -10.45 18.26
N ILE A 234 19.13 -10.46 18.62
CA ILE A 234 19.87 -9.22 18.90
C ILE A 234 20.04 -8.30 17.67
N HIS A 235 20.00 -8.83 16.45
CA HIS A 235 20.09 -8.03 15.23
C HIS A 235 18.80 -7.26 14.98
N ALA A 236 17.64 -7.90 15.15
CA ALA A 236 16.36 -7.22 15.08
C ALA A 236 16.19 -6.20 16.21
N LEU A 237 16.61 -6.53 17.44
CA LEU A 237 16.66 -5.58 18.56
C LEU A 237 17.42 -4.31 18.17
N ASN A 238 18.66 -4.47 17.70
CA ASN A 238 19.50 -3.35 17.27
C ASN A 238 18.89 -2.56 16.12
N PHE A 239 18.20 -3.22 15.20
CA PHE A 239 17.48 -2.56 14.11
C PHE A 239 16.37 -1.64 14.64
N PHE A 240 15.48 -2.16 15.50
CA PHE A 240 14.38 -1.38 16.04
C PHE A 240 14.85 -0.28 16.99
N SER A 241 15.88 -0.50 17.81
CA SER A 241 16.46 0.56 18.66
C SER A 241 17.04 1.71 17.82
N LYS A 242 17.72 1.41 16.70
CA LYS A 242 18.20 2.43 15.76
C LYS A 242 17.05 3.14 15.05
N LEU A 243 16.02 2.39 14.65
CA LEU A 243 14.83 2.96 14.02
C LEU A 243 14.11 3.93 14.96
N ALA A 244 13.92 3.55 16.23
CA ALA A 244 13.31 4.40 17.25
C ALA A 244 14.15 5.65 17.53
N SER A 245 15.48 5.51 17.62
CA SER A 245 16.38 6.65 17.78
C SER A 245 16.27 7.63 16.61
N SER A 246 16.21 7.12 15.37
CA SER A 246 16.03 7.95 14.18
C SER A 246 14.65 8.59 14.13
N ALA A 247 13.60 7.89 14.55
CA ALA A 247 12.23 8.43 14.59
C ALA A 247 12.08 9.54 15.64
N ALA A 248 12.76 9.40 16.79
CA ALA A 248 12.78 10.40 17.85
C ALA A 248 13.36 11.76 17.37
N GLU A 249 14.30 11.77 16.41
CA GLU A 249 14.79 13.02 15.80
C GLU A 249 13.70 13.82 15.07
N PHE A 250 12.63 13.14 14.63
CA PHE A 250 11.46 13.73 13.98
C PHE A 250 10.27 13.88 14.93
N ASN A 251 10.47 13.68 16.24
CA ASN A 251 9.41 13.59 17.26
C ASN A 251 8.33 12.55 16.89
N ALA A 252 8.75 11.44 16.28
CA ALA A 252 7.86 10.34 15.95
C ALA A 252 7.93 9.23 17.01
N THR A 253 6.78 8.64 17.30
CA THR A 253 6.58 7.56 18.24
C THR A 253 6.49 6.22 17.51
N ILE A 254 7.20 5.21 18.01
CA ILE A 254 7.10 3.83 17.54
C ILE A 254 6.42 2.98 18.61
N CYS A 255 5.42 2.21 18.20
CA CYS A 255 4.67 1.30 19.06
C CYS A 255 4.75 -0.12 18.52
N PHE A 256 4.74 -1.12 19.40
CA PHE A 256 4.47 -2.52 19.08
C PHE A 256 3.11 -2.93 19.65
N VAL A 257 2.34 -3.66 18.85
CA VAL A 257 1.05 -4.22 19.25
C VAL A 257 1.12 -5.75 19.19
N GLY A 258 0.65 -6.42 20.24
CA GLY A 258 0.48 -7.88 20.23
C GLY A 258 1.78 -8.69 20.33
N MET A 259 2.91 -8.04 20.64
CA MET A 259 4.19 -8.73 20.83
C MET A 259 4.24 -9.43 22.19
N THR A 260 4.54 -10.73 22.18
CA THR A 260 4.78 -11.50 23.41
C THR A 260 6.28 -11.72 23.62
N PHE A 261 6.71 -11.64 24.88
CA PHE A 261 8.11 -11.82 25.27
C PHE A 261 8.38 -13.17 25.95
N ASP A 262 7.47 -14.14 25.80
CA ASP A 262 7.60 -15.43 26.48
C ASP A 262 8.81 -16.23 26.00
N LYS A 263 9.20 -16.04 24.73
CA LYS A 263 10.34 -16.70 24.07
C LYS A 263 11.48 -15.74 23.74
N THR A 264 11.42 -14.52 24.24
CA THR A 264 12.40 -13.46 24.00
C THR A 264 12.97 -13.01 25.35
N PRO A 265 14.28 -12.76 25.48
CA PRO A 265 14.85 -12.29 26.74
C PRO A 265 14.14 -11.04 27.27
N LYS A 266 13.86 -10.96 28.57
CA LYS A 266 13.23 -9.78 29.18
C LYS A 266 14.04 -8.50 28.95
N GLU A 267 15.36 -8.62 28.95
CA GLU A 267 16.31 -7.54 28.64
C GLU A 267 16.03 -6.87 27.27
N PHE A 268 15.46 -7.60 26.30
CA PHE A 268 15.15 -7.04 24.99
C PHE A 268 13.95 -6.11 25.06
N LYS A 269 12.95 -6.46 25.88
CA LYS A 269 11.81 -5.58 26.13
C LYS A 269 12.30 -4.28 26.78
N GLU A 270 13.09 -4.41 27.85
CA GLU A 270 13.66 -3.27 28.57
C GLU A 270 14.49 -2.38 27.63
N THR A 271 15.33 -2.98 26.78
CA THR A 271 16.14 -2.23 25.80
C THR A 271 15.29 -1.48 24.75
N LEU A 272 14.16 -2.06 24.31
CA LEU A 272 13.26 -1.39 23.36
C LEU A 272 12.46 -0.28 24.04
N GLU A 273 11.99 -0.50 25.28
CA GLU A 273 11.35 0.54 26.10
C GLU A 273 12.30 1.71 26.37
N ASP A 274 13.56 1.41 26.71
CA ASP A 274 14.63 2.41 26.91
C ASP A 274 14.95 3.17 25.61
N ALA A 275 14.79 2.53 24.45
CA ALA A 275 14.91 3.19 23.14
C ALA A 275 13.68 4.04 22.77
N GLY A 276 12.65 4.08 23.62
CA GLY A 276 11.44 4.88 23.43
C GLY A 276 10.30 4.16 22.70
N ILE A 277 10.35 2.83 22.60
CA ILE A 277 9.29 2.03 21.97
C ILE A 277 8.23 1.67 23.00
N MET A 278 6.96 1.91 22.67
CA MET A 278 5.83 1.57 23.54
C MET A 278 5.20 0.23 23.14
N PHE A 279 4.68 -0.52 24.12
CA PHE A 279 4.04 -1.82 23.89
C PHE A 279 2.57 -1.78 24.28
N PHE A 280 1.72 -2.30 23.39
CA PHE A 280 0.28 -2.42 23.57
C PHE A 280 -0.17 -3.85 23.32
N ASN A 281 -1.25 -4.27 23.98
CA ASN A 281 -1.76 -5.62 23.83
C ASN A 281 -2.61 -5.76 22.58
N GLN A 282 -3.42 -4.74 22.28
CA GLN A 282 -4.33 -4.73 21.15
C GLN A 282 -4.28 -3.45 20.33
N MET A 283 -4.59 -3.57 19.04
CA MET A 283 -4.59 -2.43 18.12
C MET A 283 -5.65 -1.41 18.53
N ASP A 284 -6.78 -1.91 19.03
CA ASP A 284 -7.89 -1.09 19.52
C ASP A 284 -7.51 -0.21 20.72
N ASP A 285 -6.52 -0.63 21.54
CA ASP A 285 -6.02 0.15 22.67
C ASP A 285 -5.47 1.52 22.23
N ILE A 286 -5.00 1.59 20.98
CA ILE A 286 -4.46 2.81 20.36
C ILE A 286 -5.52 3.46 19.48
N LEU A 287 -6.13 2.72 18.55
CA LEU A 287 -6.97 3.29 17.49
C LEU A 287 -8.33 3.81 17.99
N GLN A 288 -8.90 3.20 19.04
CA GLN A 288 -10.20 3.64 19.57
C GLN A 288 -10.06 4.78 20.59
N ASN A 289 -8.86 4.99 21.12
CA ASN A 289 -8.58 6.08 22.06
C ASN A 289 -8.09 7.33 21.31
N LYS A 290 -9.04 8.20 20.92
CA LYS A 290 -8.75 9.42 20.16
C LYS A 290 -7.78 10.37 20.89
N GLU A 291 -7.81 10.43 22.22
CA GLU A 291 -6.87 11.24 22.99
C GLU A 291 -5.45 10.67 22.91
N LEU A 292 -5.30 9.36 23.15
CA LEU A 292 -4.01 8.70 23.06
C LEU A 292 -3.43 8.74 21.64
N LEU A 293 -4.26 8.51 20.61
CA LEU A 293 -3.84 8.58 19.22
C LEU A 293 -3.39 10.00 18.83
N ASN A 294 -4.07 11.02 19.37
CA ASN A 294 -3.63 12.39 19.26
C ASN A 294 -2.32 12.62 20.03
N ASP A 295 -2.18 12.21 21.29
CA ASP A 295 -0.96 12.43 22.08
C ASP A 295 0.28 11.75 21.46
N LEU A 296 0.12 10.50 21.01
CA LEU A 296 1.19 9.73 20.36
C LEU A 296 1.53 10.28 18.97
N GLY A 297 0.56 10.89 18.27
CA GLY A 297 0.71 11.47 16.93
C GLY A 297 0.99 12.98 16.89
N ALA A 298 0.76 13.70 17.99
CA ALA A 298 0.86 15.16 18.16
C ALA A 298 1.98 15.55 19.11
N SER A 299 2.84 14.60 19.51
CA SER A 299 3.99 14.86 20.36
C SER A 299 4.92 15.92 19.74
N SER A 300 4.68 17.15 20.22
CA SER A 300 5.59 18.29 20.31
C SER A 300 6.14 18.85 19.01
N ALA A 301 5.49 19.94 18.58
CA ALA A 301 6.00 20.98 17.72
C ALA A 301 7.37 21.51 18.19
N ALA A 302 8.48 20.95 17.69
CA ALA A 302 9.75 21.63 17.43
C ALA A 302 10.86 20.59 17.15
N ALA A 303 11.15 20.33 15.87
CA ALA A 303 12.51 20.08 15.35
C ALA A 303 12.48 19.68 13.85
N THR A 304 11.94 20.50 12.95
CA THR A 304 12.20 20.29 11.51
C THR A 304 13.59 20.85 11.16
N LYS A 305 14.65 20.12 11.52
CA LYS A 305 16.03 20.56 11.26
C LYS A 305 16.47 20.36 9.80
N ASN A 306 15.78 19.52 9.04
CA ASN A 306 16.08 19.29 7.62
C ASN A 306 15.11 20.05 6.70
N LYS A 307 15.26 21.38 6.65
CA LYS A 307 14.61 22.23 5.64
C LYS A 307 15.43 22.15 4.35
N ARG A 308 15.15 21.15 3.51
CA ARG A 308 15.82 21.02 2.21
C ARG A 308 15.29 22.08 1.25
N ALA A 309 16.19 22.74 0.53
CA ALA A 309 15.79 23.68 -0.50
C ALA A 309 15.26 22.93 -1.74
N LEU A 310 14.29 23.54 -2.42
CA LEU A 310 13.82 23.10 -3.74
C LEU A 310 14.99 23.04 -4.73
N THR A 311 15.09 21.93 -5.48
CA THR A 311 16.10 21.79 -6.54
C THR A 311 15.57 22.33 -7.85
N LYS A 312 16.46 22.77 -8.74
CA LYS A 312 16.08 23.20 -10.10
C LYS A 312 15.38 22.10 -10.89
N GLN A 313 15.77 20.85 -10.64
CA GLN A 313 15.19 19.65 -11.28
C GLN A 313 13.74 19.41 -10.82
N VAL A 314 13.43 19.55 -9.54
CA VAL A 314 12.03 19.45 -9.07
C VAL A 314 11.17 20.60 -9.63
N VAL A 315 11.75 21.79 -9.76
CA VAL A 315 11.05 22.96 -10.30
C VAL A 315 10.84 22.87 -11.83
N SER A 316 11.74 22.22 -12.58
CA SER A 316 11.55 22.01 -14.02
C SER A 316 10.37 21.10 -14.32
N GLU A 317 10.14 20.10 -13.46
CA GLU A 317 9.03 19.16 -13.57
C GLU A 317 7.69 19.67 -13.02
N LEU A 318 7.65 20.90 -12.48
CA LEU A 318 6.44 21.51 -11.95
C LEU A 318 5.21 21.40 -12.88
N PRO A 319 5.30 21.56 -14.22
CA PRO A 319 4.17 21.35 -15.12
C PRO A 319 3.55 19.95 -14.97
N ASN A 320 4.36 18.89 -14.91
CA ASN A 320 3.89 17.51 -14.75
C ASN A 320 3.11 17.33 -13.44
N PHE A 321 3.57 17.94 -12.34
CA PHE A 321 2.85 17.90 -11.06
C PHE A 321 1.52 18.66 -11.10
N ILE A 322 1.49 19.82 -11.75
CA ILE A 322 0.28 20.63 -11.90
C ILE A 322 -0.73 19.89 -12.79
N ASP A 323 -0.28 19.35 -13.92
CA ASP A 323 -1.13 18.68 -14.90
C ASP A 323 -1.76 17.42 -14.30
N ALA A 324 -0.98 16.62 -13.55
CA ALA A 324 -1.51 15.49 -12.79
C ALA A 324 -2.61 15.90 -11.79
N SER A 325 -2.37 17.00 -11.05
CA SER A 325 -3.31 17.51 -10.05
C SER A 325 -4.58 18.07 -10.69
N VAL A 326 -4.41 18.91 -11.72
CA VAL A 326 -5.50 19.55 -12.46
C VAL A 326 -6.36 18.50 -13.15
N ALA A 327 -5.77 17.62 -13.96
CA ALA A 327 -6.53 16.60 -14.70
C ALA A 327 -7.32 15.67 -13.76
N THR A 328 -6.81 15.42 -12.56
CA THR A 328 -7.51 14.61 -11.55
C THR A 328 -8.67 15.37 -10.92
N ILE A 329 -8.47 16.63 -10.53
CA ILE A 329 -9.53 17.44 -9.93
C ILE A 329 -10.62 17.76 -10.97
N GLU A 330 -10.26 18.08 -12.21
CA GLU A 330 -11.23 18.35 -13.28
C GLU A 330 -12.11 17.13 -13.55
N MET A 331 -11.50 15.94 -13.63
CA MET A 331 -12.20 14.67 -13.77
C MET A 331 -13.18 14.42 -12.60
N MET A 332 -12.74 14.71 -11.37
CA MET A 332 -13.49 14.39 -10.15
C MET A 332 -14.47 15.48 -9.71
N THR A 333 -14.46 16.66 -10.35
CA THR A 333 -15.39 17.75 -10.02
C THR A 333 -16.25 18.15 -11.22
N ASN A 334 -15.94 17.60 -12.40
CA ASN A 334 -16.49 17.98 -13.69
C ASN A 334 -16.39 19.51 -13.96
N ALA A 335 -15.43 20.17 -13.32
CA ALA A 335 -15.17 21.60 -13.42
C ALA A 335 -13.83 21.84 -14.10
N GLN A 336 -13.73 22.87 -14.94
CA GLN A 336 -12.48 23.25 -15.59
C GLN A 336 -11.63 24.13 -14.67
N ALA A 337 -10.34 23.86 -14.64
CA ALA A 337 -9.37 24.60 -13.85
C ALA A 337 -8.92 25.86 -14.59
N VAL A 338 -8.88 26.99 -13.87
CA VAL A 338 -8.22 28.21 -14.34
C VAL A 338 -6.97 28.43 -13.51
N LYS A 339 -5.80 28.25 -14.14
CA LYS A 339 -4.50 28.53 -13.52
C LYS A 339 -4.27 30.04 -13.46
N LYS A 340 -4.18 30.60 -12.25
CA LYS A 340 -4.05 32.04 -12.06
C LYS A 340 -2.60 32.51 -12.05
N ASN A 341 -1.74 31.91 -11.22
CA ASN A 341 -0.32 32.28 -11.09
C ASN A 341 0.49 31.18 -10.37
N ALA A 342 1.81 31.16 -10.59
CA ALA A 342 2.76 30.37 -9.83
C ALA A 342 3.83 31.30 -9.20
N LYS A 343 4.17 31.09 -7.93
CA LYS A 343 5.23 31.85 -7.23
C LYS A 343 6.03 30.93 -6.32
N VAL A 344 7.30 31.23 -6.12
CA VAL A 344 8.13 30.56 -5.11
C VAL A 344 8.12 31.41 -3.84
N ASP A 345 7.53 30.89 -2.77
CA ASP A 345 7.41 31.61 -1.50
C ASP A 345 7.37 30.62 -0.32
N LYS A 346 7.37 31.13 0.91
CA LYS A 346 7.04 30.30 2.08
C LYS A 346 5.58 29.90 2.02
N ILE A 347 5.26 28.70 2.53
CA ILE A 347 3.87 28.25 2.65
C ILE A 347 3.14 29.15 3.65
N ILE A 348 2.31 30.06 3.13
CA ILE A 348 1.47 30.98 3.91
C ILE A 348 0.04 30.92 3.37
N ILE A 349 -0.86 30.34 4.15
CA ILE A 349 -2.28 30.24 3.81
C ILE A 349 -3.05 31.23 4.69
N LYS A 350 -3.53 32.34 4.09
CA LYS A 350 -4.19 33.44 4.81
C LYS A 350 -5.60 33.08 5.28
N GLU A 351 -6.37 32.40 4.44
CA GLU A 351 -7.73 31.96 4.72
C GLU A 351 -7.72 30.48 5.11
N LYS A 352 -7.94 30.20 6.39
CA LYS A 352 -7.86 28.85 6.96
C LYS A 352 -9.22 28.17 7.14
N GLN A 353 -10.27 28.95 7.43
CA GLN A 353 -11.60 28.39 7.68
C GLN A 353 -12.18 27.70 6.44
N GLY A 354 -12.86 26.57 6.68
CA GLY A 354 -13.55 25.81 5.64
C GLY A 354 -12.62 25.13 4.63
N LYS A 355 -11.36 24.87 5.00
CA LYS A 355 -10.40 24.18 4.14
C LYS A 355 -9.81 22.96 4.81
N VAL A 356 -9.57 21.95 3.98
CA VAL A 356 -8.87 20.72 4.32
C VAL A 356 -7.64 20.61 3.41
N ALA A 357 -6.68 19.79 3.81
CA ALA A 357 -5.50 19.56 2.98
C ALA A 357 -5.16 18.09 2.93
N SER A 358 -4.36 17.72 1.94
CA SER A 358 -3.73 16.42 1.87
C SER A 358 -2.36 16.54 1.21
N SER A 359 -1.43 15.67 1.59
CA SER A 359 -0.06 15.68 1.09
C SER A 359 0.42 14.29 0.72
N ILE A 360 1.24 14.20 -0.30
CA ILE A 360 1.93 12.98 -0.71
C ILE A 360 3.39 13.30 -1.00
N GLY A 361 4.28 12.45 -0.50
CA GLY A 361 5.70 12.57 -0.83
C GLY A 361 6.09 11.64 -1.95
N PHE A 362 7.13 12.05 -2.65
CA PHE A 362 7.75 11.29 -3.73
C PHE A 362 9.26 11.24 -3.50
N TYR A 363 9.90 10.16 -3.93
CA TYR A 363 11.33 9.93 -3.74
C TYR A 363 11.89 8.99 -4.81
N GLY A 364 13.17 9.13 -5.14
CA GLY A 364 13.83 8.38 -6.21
C GLY A 364 14.90 9.26 -6.86
N ASP A 365 14.84 9.41 -8.18
CA ASP A 365 15.70 10.34 -8.93
C ASP A 365 15.48 11.80 -8.52
N ILE A 366 14.25 12.12 -8.11
CA ILE A 366 13.87 13.37 -7.44
C ILE A 366 13.09 13.05 -6.16
N ASP A 367 13.18 13.93 -5.16
CA ASP A 367 12.45 13.82 -3.91
C ASP A 367 11.78 15.14 -3.53
N GLY A 368 10.61 15.03 -2.90
CA GLY A 368 9.84 16.18 -2.43
C GLY A 368 8.45 15.77 -1.96
N MET A 369 7.60 16.78 -1.81
CA MET A 369 6.23 16.63 -1.33
C MET A 369 5.30 17.56 -2.10
N VAL A 370 4.18 16.99 -2.52
CA VAL A 370 3.04 17.72 -3.05
C VAL A 370 2.04 17.91 -1.93
N ILE A 371 1.54 19.14 -1.77
CA ILE A 371 0.46 19.47 -0.85
C ILE A 371 -0.67 20.11 -1.64
N LEU A 372 -1.87 19.62 -1.42
CA LEU A 372 -3.09 20.08 -2.04
C LEU A 372 -4.02 20.61 -0.96
N VAL A 373 -4.52 21.85 -1.13
CA VAL A 373 -5.41 22.51 -0.17
C VAL A 373 -6.74 22.82 -0.86
N PHE A 374 -7.79 22.23 -0.30
CA PHE A 374 -9.14 22.23 -0.87
C PHE A 374 -10.09 23.04 0.01
N PRO A 375 -10.98 23.85 -0.59
CA PRO A 375 -12.24 24.22 0.04
C PRO A 375 -13.04 22.96 0.38
N LEU A 376 -13.69 22.95 1.54
CA LEU A 376 -14.49 21.81 1.99
C LEU A 376 -15.60 21.45 0.99
N SER A 377 -16.19 22.46 0.32
CA SER A 377 -17.19 22.30 -0.73
C SER A 377 -16.67 21.48 -1.93
N ILE A 378 -15.42 21.69 -2.33
CA ILE A 378 -14.79 20.92 -3.43
C ILE A 378 -14.48 19.51 -2.94
N ALA A 379 -13.92 19.38 -1.73
CA ALA A 379 -13.62 18.06 -1.17
C ALA A 379 -14.88 17.20 -1.08
N GLN A 380 -16.00 17.77 -0.62
CA GLN A 380 -17.31 17.10 -0.59
C GLN A 380 -17.76 16.64 -1.97
N LYS A 381 -17.74 17.50 -2.98
CA LYS A 381 -18.11 17.12 -4.36
C LYS A 381 -17.23 16.01 -4.94
N ALA A 382 -15.92 16.07 -4.68
CA ALA A 382 -15.00 15.02 -5.10
C ALA A 382 -15.32 13.69 -4.39
N CYS A 383 -15.74 13.75 -3.11
CA CYS A 383 -16.16 12.57 -2.35
C CYS A 383 -17.48 12.00 -2.86
N GLU A 384 -18.48 12.84 -3.13
CA GLU A 384 -19.78 12.44 -3.70
C GLU A 384 -19.63 11.61 -4.96
N LEU A 385 -18.68 11.97 -5.84
CA LEU A 385 -18.43 11.25 -7.08
C LEU A 385 -17.68 9.93 -6.88
N LEU A 386 -16.81 9.84 -5.87
CA LEU A 386 -16.05 8.63 -5.55
C LEU A 386 -16.87 7.61 -4.74
N ILE A 387 -17.73 8.09 -3.83
CA ILE A 387 -18.55 7.26 -2.95
C ILE A 387 -19.91 6.96 -3.61
N GLY A 388 -20.42 7.86 -4.45
CA GLY A 388 -21.72 7.75 -5.12
C GLY A 388 -22.91 8.26 -4.29
N GLU A 389 -22.66 8.87 -3.13
CA GLU A 389 -23.68 9.45 -2.25
C GLU A 389 -23.21 10.77 -1.61
N GLU A 390 -24.17 11.63 -1.25
CA GLU A 390 -23.89 12.84 -0.47
C GLU A 390 -23.44 12.51 0.94
N THR A 391 -22.26 13.01 1.33
CA THR A 391 -21.74 12.84 2.68
C THR A 391 -21.30 14.17 3.29
N HIS A 392 -21.68 14.34 4.55
CA HIS A 392 -21.24 15.43 5.41
C HIS A 392 -20.29 14.93 6.51
N ASP A 393 -19.97 13.63 6.49
CA ASP A 393 -19.03 13.04 7.45
C ASP A 393 -17.61 13.47 7.09
N LYS A 394 -17.02 14.26 7.98
CA LYS A 394 -15.67 14.80 7.79
C LYS A 394 -14.61 13.71 7.77
N GLU A 395 -14.77 12.61 8.51
CA GLU A 395 -13.80 11.49 8.49
C GLU A 395 -13.84 10.81 7.11
N LEU A 396 -15.04 10.51 6.60
CA LEU A 396 -15.22 9.91 5.27
C LEU A 396 -14.70 10.82 4.14
N ILE A 397 -14.91 12.13 4.26
CA ILE A 397 -14.37 13.13 3.32
C ILE A 397 -12.84 13.11 3.32
N LEU A 398 -12.21 13.02 4.50
CA LEU A 398 -10.75 12.98 4.60
C LEU A 398 -10.18 11.67 4.05
N ASP A 399 -10.80 10.53 4.31
CA ASP A 399 -10.37 9.24 3.77
C ASP A 399 -10.45 9.23 2.24
N THR A 400 -11.53 9.75 1.68
CA THR A 400 -11.70 9.85 0.23
C THR A 400 -10.75 10.88 -0.38
N LEU A 401 -10.42 11.95 0.35
CA LEU A 401 -9.39 12.91 -0.04
C LEU A 401 -8.01 12.28 -0.09
N ALA A 402 -7.71 11.34 0.81
CA ALA A 402 -6.47 10.55 0.73
C ALA A 402 -6.42 9.80 -0.59
N GLU A 403 -7.48 9.08 -0.98
CA GLU A 403 -7.52 8.36 -2.26
C GLU A 403 -7.35 9.29 -3.46
N LEU A 404 -7.99 10.46 -3.45
CA LEU A 404 -7.82 11.47 -4.50
C LEU A 404 -6.35 11.88 -4.66
N VAL A 405 -5.65 12.16 -3.55
CA VAL A 405 -4.25 12.57 -3.58
C VAL A 405 -3.33 11.40 -3.93
N ASN A 406 -3.71 10.17 -3.58
CA ASN A 406 -3.00 8.96 -4.02
C ASN A 406 -3.04 8.82 -5.55
N ILE A 407 -4.20 9.05 -6.18
CA ILE A 407 -4.36 9.09 -7.65
C ILE A 407 -3.47 10.17 -8.27
N VAL A 408 -3.42 11.36 -7.65
CA VAL A 408 -2.52 12.44 -8.10
C VAL A 408 -1.06 11.97 -8.04
N GLY A 409 -0.63 11.33 -6.95
CA GLY A 409 0.70 10.73 -6.81
C GLY A 409 1.01 9.67 -7.86
N GLY A 410 0.06 8.78 -8.13
CA GLY A 410 0.18 7.75 -9.17
C GLY A 410 0.36 8.36 -10.57
N LYS A 411 -0.44 9.38 -10.92
CA LYS A 411 -0.27 10.10 -12.19
C LYS A 411 1.06 10.84 -12.29
N ILE A 412 1.51 11.48 -11.21
CA ILE A 412 2.84 12.11 -11.14
C ILE A 412 3.92 11.07 -11.45
N LYS A 413 3.86 9.89 -10.83
CA LYS A 413 4.81 8.80 -11.07
C LYS A 413 4.82 8.38 -12.54
N THR A 414 3.64 8.24 -13.17
CA THR A 414 3.53 7.88 -14.59
C THR A 414 4.10 8.96 -15.50
N LEU A 415 3.73 10.23 -15.31
CA LEU A 415 4.22 11.34 -16.15
C LEU A 415 5.74 11.51 -16.03
N LEU A 416 6.30 11.34 -14.83
CA LEU A 416 7.75 11.39 -14.63
C LEU A 416 8.45 10.19 -15.26
N ALA A 417 7.84 8.99 -15.22
CA ALA A 417 8.40 7.81 -15.86
C ALA A 417 8.48 7.97 -17.39
N ASP A 418 7.51 8.64 -18.02
CA ASP A 418 7.54 8.96 -19.45
C ASP A 418 8.75 9.86 -19.83
N GLU A 419 9.21 10.67 -18.88
CA GLU A 419 10.42 11.50 -18.99
C GLU A 419 11.70 10.78 -18.49
N ASN A 420 11.64 9.46 -18.27
CA ASN A 420 12.70 8.62 -17.70
C ASN A 420 13.15 9.03 -16.27
N ILE A 421 12.26 9.60 -15.48
CA ILE A 421 12.48 9.94 -14.07
C ILE A 421 11.74 8.92 -13.20
N SER A 422 12.48 8.06 -12.50
CA SER A 422 11.91 7.04 -11.63
C SER A 422 11.67 7.59 -10.23
N VAL A 423 10.41 7.58 -9.80
CA VAL A 423 10.01 7.93 -8.44
C VAL A 423 9.06 6.89 -7.85
N ASP A 424 9.13 6.73 -6.54
CA ASP A 424 8.12 6.10 -5.71
C ASP A 424 7.37 7.15 -4.92
N ILE A 425 6.16 6.81 -4.50
CA ILE A 425 5.27 7.68 -3.72
C ILE A 425 4.99 7.04 -2.36
N THR A 426 4.70 7.87 -1.36
CA THR A 426 4.23 7.39 -0.06
C THR A 426 2.71 7.30 -0.03
N LEU A 427 2.16 6.71 1.02
CA LEU A 427 0.74 6.91 1.33
C LEU A 427 0.44 8.41 1.59
N PRO A 428 -0.75 8.89 1.18
CA PRO A 428 -1.18 10.25 1.41
C PRO A 428 -1.45 10.50 2.90
N ARG A 429 -1.26 11.74 3.34
CA ARG A 429 -1.62 12.22 4.67
C ARG A 429 -2.64 13.32 4.56
N THR A 430 -3.76 13.19 5.26
CA THR A 430 -4.85 14.16 5.25
C THR A 430 -4.82 15.04 6.49
N TYR A 431 -5.27 16.28 6.34
CA TYR A 431 -5.27 17.31 7.37
C TYR A 431 -6.69 17.83 7.53
N PRO A 432 -7.29 17.70 8.72
CA PRO A 432 -8.66 18.15 8.97
C PRO A 432 -8.81 19.68 8.94
N ASP A 433 -7.70 20.41 9.06
CA ASP A 433 -7.63 21.87 9.01
C ASP A 433 -6.23 22.33 8.57
N ILE A 434 -6.13 23.62 8.27
CA ILE A 434 -4.90 24.25 7.79
C ILE A 434 -3.87 24.43 8.90
N ASP A 435 -4.28 24.52 10.17
CA ASP A 435 -3.33 24.68 11.27
C ASP A 435 -2.50 23.39 11.45
N SER A 436 -3.15 22.23 11.38
CA SER A 436 -2.53 20.90 11.35
C SER A 436 -1.51 20.75 10.21
N LEU A 437 -1.81 21.30 9.03
CA LEU A 437 -0.86 21.35 7.91
C LEU A 437 0.31 22.31 8.19
N LEU A 438 0.03 23.49 8.76
CA LEU A 438 1.05 24.50 9.01
C LEU A 438 2.05 24.06 10.09
N GLU A 439 1.63 23.24 11.06
CA GLU A 439 2.52 22.65 12.07
C GLU A 439 3.69 21.86 11.45
N ILE A 440 3.44 21.13 10.36
CA ILE A 440 4.47 20.31 9.70
C ILE A 440 5.22 21.02 8.56
N THR A 441 4.59 22.07 8.00
CA THR A 441 5.11 22.81 6.85
C THR A 441 5.77 24.14 7.22
N GLN A 442 5.74 24.52 8.50
CA GLN A 442 6.14 25.85 8.95
C GLN A 442 7.56 26.23 8.49
N GLY A 443 7.61 27.27 7.64
CA GLY A 443 8.86 27.84 7.15
C GLY A 443 9.58 27.01 6.09
N ARG A 444 8.94 26.00 5.47
CA ARG A 444 9.41 25.40 4.22
C ARG A 444 9.17 26.37 3.06
N SER A 445 10.10 26.35 2.10
CA SER A 445 9.93 27.05 0.83
C SER A 445 9.19 26.14 -0.12
N ALA A 446 8.20 26.66 -0.82
CA ALA A 446 7.39 25.91 -1.76
C ALA A 446 7.13 26.73 -3.03
N VAL A 447 6.87 26.03 -4.13
CA VAL A 447 6.21 26.64 -5.27
C VAL A 447 4.72 26.59 -5.01
N GLU A 448 4.09 27.75 -4.79
CA GLU A 448 2.65 27.91 -4.65
C GLU A 448 2.05 28.16 -6.03
N VAL A 449 1.01 27.40 -6.37
CA VAL A 449 0.22 27.56 -7.58
C VAL A 449 -1.23 27.74 -7.18
N ASP A 450 -1.82 28.83 -7.67
CA ASP A 450 -3.21 29.19 -7.43
C ASP A 450 -4.07 28.69 -8.59
N LEU A 451 -4.98 27.77 -8.28
CA LEU A 451 -5.94 27.21 -9.23
C LEU A 451 -7.35 27.62 -8.80
N ALA A 452 -8.21 27.90 -9.77
CA ALA A 452 -9.62 28.20 -9.51
C ALA A 452 -10.51 27.21 -10.25
N PHE A 453 -11.46 26.60 -9.53
CA PHE A 453 -12.47 25.70 -10.08
C PHE A 453 -13.86 26.28 -9.75
N SER A 454 -14.64 26.67 -10.75
CA SER A 454 -16.00 27.21 -10.53
C SER A 454 -16.10 28.33 -9.47
N ASN A 455 -15.11 29.24 -9.47
CA ASN A 455 -14.87 30.34 -8.50
C ASN A 455 -14.29 29.96 -7.13
N ASP A 456 -14.17 28.67 -6.81
CA ASP A 456 -13.54 28.20 -5.59
C ASP A 456 -12.01 28.10 -5.77
N ARG A 457 -11.28 28.55 -4.75
CA ARG A 457 -9.81 28.69 -4.80
C ARG A 457 -9.13 27.46 -4.23
N PHE A 458 -8.30 26.83 -5.04
CA PHE A 458 -7.50 25.66 -4.73
C PHE A 458 -6.02 26.02 -4.72
N LEU A 459 -5.29 25.60 -3.69
CA LEU A 459 -3.86 25.87 -3.60
C LEU A 459 -3.09 24.57 -3.76
N PHE A 460 -2.15 24.59 -4.70
CA PHE A 460 -1.16 23.55 -4.89
C PHE A 460 0.18 24.05 -4.35
N PHE A 461 0.89 23.22 -3.60
CA PHE A 461 2.27 23.49 -3.19
C PHE A 461 3.18 22.32 -3.57
N LEU A 462 4.33 22.65 -4.15
CA LEU A 462 5.45 21.72 -4.33
C LEU A 462 6.60 22.14 -3.41
N THR A 463 7.01 21.25 -2.52
CA THR A 463 8.07 21.52 -1.53
C THR A 463 9.01 20.33 -1.37
N ARG A 464 10.03 20.48 -0.54
CA ARG A 464 11.01 19.43 -0.20
C ARG A 464 11.27 19.40 1.30
#